data_AF-A0A972FVG1-F1
#
_entry.id   AF-A0A972FVG1-F1
#
_cell.length_a   1.000
_cell.length_b   1.000
_cell.length_c   1.000
_cell.angle_alpha   90.00
_cell.angle_beta   90.00
_cell.angle_gamma   90.00
#
_symmetry.space_group_name_H-M   'P 1'
#
loop_
_entity.id
_entity.type
_entity.pdbx_description
1 polymer ?
#
loop_
_entity_poly.entity_id
_entity_poly.type
_entity_poly.pdbx_seq_one_letter_code
_entity_poly.pdbx_strand_id
1 'polypeptide(L)'
;MQLSSQFPAYFLRLRGLALLLSVGLALTACGGGGSADDGGTVADSSGGAPAGGSQGSQNAAPIASAGEDQYSFVGATVTLDGRGSSDADGDSLSYSWTLAEQPAGSHSSLGNATSASPTLVPDQSGNYLLRLEVSDGTEISNLDEVSVTAAEWLLNTNVRSSYIKSNGNGVLVNVQGLQTSASAGTHYLTVATTGIPDYKVTLSQSDVDWLNNRPKAASDFYGGVTSAKAGEAIAFGQNIGYKPVGSSCSLGYWPPGPACPSNQSAQLKLPTEPAPAGGTACATSLNTIGLMLNGAAVFNWQDGSSYNNQQVWLNLAPVFEQYDVDICQGHAQQQGNYHHHMYSACLQTLLEDNGSGHSPIYGFAADGYPIYGPYTMQGVLAKSAWIKRDYSAASVSGCGADGVRSCQLVDQYDLSKGTQSVSAGPDTDTNVTTMSGNSIAAVSGIYFEDYYYDAALTAMGGEYLDQHNGHDHDGLGYHYHVTAQSVAGQLQPVFPYQVGPTFYGELPADTFASCGN
;
A
#
# COMPACT_ATOMS: atom_id res chain seq x y z
N MET A 1 11.30 -40.30 50.03
CA MET A 1 10.29 -39.99 49.00
C MET A 1 10.95 -39.01 48.04
N GLN A 2 11.75 -39.49 47.08
CA GLN A 2 11.39 -39.89 45.69
C GLN A 2 10.76 -38.72 44.91
N LEU A 3 11.51 -38.06 44.00
CA LEU A 3 11.71 -38.34 42.54
C LEU A 3 10.84 -37.33 41.75
N SER A 4 11.18 -36.73 40.60
CA SER A 4 12.15 -36.96 39.51
C SER A 4 11.98 -35.78 38.50
N SER A 5 13.03 -35.08 38.04
CA SER A 5 13.62 -35.09 36.66
C SER A 5 12.63 -34.88 35.49
N GLN A 6 12.82 -34.03 34.47
CA GLN A 6 13.95 -34.01 33.51
C GLN A 6 14.00 -32.72 32.65
N PHE A 7 15.23 -32.25 32.38
CA PHE A 7 15.75 -31.53 31.18
C PHE A 7 15.76 -32.47 29.94
N PRO A 8 16.05 -32.10 28.66
CA PRO A 8 17.18 -31.27 28.18
C PRO A 8 16.90 -30.54 26.83
N ALA A 9 17.83 -29.97 26.04
CA ALA A 9 19.11 -29.27 26.17
C ALA A 9 19.43 -28.68 24.78
N TYR A 10 20.24 -27.62 24.77
CA TYR A 10 20.93 -27.04 23.62
C TYR A 10 21.82 -28.04 22.85
N PHE A 11 21.99 -27.82 21.54
CA PHE A 11 23.22 -28.17 20.82
C PHE A 11 23.67 -27.05 19.88
N LEU A 12 24.85 -26.52 20.18
CA LEU A 12 25.69 -25.67 19.34
C LEU A 12 26.67 -26.58 18.58
N ARG A 13 26.87 -26.42 17.26
CA ARG A 13 28.06 -26.93 16.56
C ARG A 13 28.50 -26.03 15.40
N LEU A 14 29.76 -25.61 15.49
CA LEU A 14 30.59 -25.06 14.40
C LEU A 14 30.96 -26.10 13.33
N ARG A 15 31.21 -25.62 12.11
CA ARG A 15 32.27 -25.98 11.11
C ARG A 15 31.74 -25.54 9.72
N GLY A 16 32.51 -25.04 8.75
CA GLY A 16 33.94 -24.89 8.56
C GLY A 16 34.19 -24.38 7.13
N LEU A 17 35.33 -23.72 6.95
CA LEU A 17 35.88 -23.14 5.72
C LEU A 17 36.15 -24.19 4.62
N ALA A 18 35.90 -23.87 3.35
CA ALA A 18 36.62 -24.44 2.20
C ALA A 18 36.67 -23.43 1.04
N LEU A 19 37.88 -23.26 0.49
CA LEU A 19 38.29 -22.35 -0.57
C LEU A 19 38.82 -23.18 -1.76
N LEU A 20 38.77 -22.60 -2.98
CA LEU A 20 39.48 -22.97 -4.23
C LEU A 20 38.82 -24.12 -5.03
N LEU A 21 38.79 -24.16 -6.37
CA LEU A 21 39.65 -23.57 -7.39
C LEU A 21 38.91 -23.55 -8.75
N SER A 22 39.20 -22.54 -9.57
CA SER A 22 38.89 -22.40 -11.00
C SER A 22 39.49 -23.49 -11.90
N VAL A 23 38.76 -23.95 -12.92
CA VAL A 23 39.33 -24.43 -14.21
C VAL A 23 38.36 -24.13 -15.34
N GLY A 24 38.77 -23.29 -16.29
CA GLY A 24 38.26 -23.32 -17.66
C GLY A 24 39.15 -24.18 -18.53
N LEU A 25 38.61 -24.77 -19.60
CA LEU A 25 39.36 -25.05 -20.82
C LEU A 25 38.40 -25.30 -21.99
N ALA A 26 38.62 -24.56 -23.08
CA ALA A 26 38.14 -24.81 -24.42
C ALA A 26 39.07 -25.79 -25.16
N LEU A 27 38.56 -26.56 -26.14
CA LEU A 27 39.25 -27.07 -27.35
C LEU A 27 38.18 -27.73 -28.26
N THR A 28 37.78 -27.09 -29.36
CA THR A 28 38.24 -27.27 -30.77
C THR A 28 37.85 -28.58 -31.47
N ALA A 29 36.96 -28.41 -32.45
CA ALA A 29 36.85 -28.98 -33.81
C ALA A 29 37.66 -30.23 -34.25
N CYS A 30 36.97 -31.14 -34.95
CA CYS A 30 37.37 -31.79 -36.21
C CYS A 30 36.11 -32.45 -36.82
N GLY A 31 35.66 -32.11 -38.05
CA GLY A 31 35.89 -32.89 -39.29
C GLY A 31 35.01 -34.16 -39.37
N GLY A 32 34.25 -34.48 -40.41
CA GLY A 32 34.18 -34.03 -41.80
C GLY A 32 33.00 -34.71 -42.51
N GLY A 33 32.65 -34.19 -43.69
CA GLY A 33 31.59 -34.73 -44.55
C GLY A 33 32.10 -35.71 -45.60
N GLY A 34 31.13 -36.40 -46.22
CA GLY A 34 31.28 -37.09 -47.50
C GLY A 34 30.94 -38.57 -47.44
N SER A 35 29.85 -38.97 -48.09
CA SER A 35 29.81 -40.22 -48.85
C SER A 35 28.59 -40.24 -49.78
N ALA A 36 28.87 -40.39 -51.08
CA ALA A 36 27.94 -40.79 -52.12
C ALA A 36 28.55 -42.01 -52.85
N ASP A 37 27.65 -42.87 -53.35
CA ASP A 37 27.83 -44.03 -54.24
C ASP A 37 28.58 -45.25 -53.64
N ASP A 38 28.29 -46.52 -53.91
CA ASP A 38 27.59 -47.21 -55.00
C ASP A 38 27.22 -48.65 -54.56
N GLY A 39 26.19 -49.23 -55.19
CA GLY A 39 26.24 -50.62 -55.65
C GLY A 39 25.71 -51.77 -54.77
N GLY A 40 24.68 -52.45 -55.29
CA GLY A 40 24.73 -53.93 -55.35
C GLY A 40 23.64 -54.72 -54.63
N THR A 41 22.63 -55.10 -55.40
CA THR A 41 21.52 -56.04 -55.12
C THR A 41 21.96 -57.47 -54.73
N VAL A 42 21.23 -58.13 -53.82
CA VAL A 42 20.71 -59.51 -53.97
C VAL A 42 19.52 -59.77 -53.03
N ALA A 43 18.55 -60.52 -53.53
CA ALA A 43 17.26 -60.83 -52.94
C ALA A 43 17.30 -61.90 -51.83
N ASP A 44 16.38 -61.84 -50.86
CA ASP A 44 15.45 -62.95 -50.59
C ASP A 44 14.25 -62.47 -49.75
N SER A 45 13.11 -63.02 -50.15
CA SER A 45 11.78 -62.96 -49.60
C SER A 45 11.61 -63.56 -48.19
N SER A 46 10.55 -63.07 -47.54
CA SER A 46 9.70 -63.75 -46.53
C SER A 46 9.92 -63.44 -45.04
N GLY A 47 8.88 -62.85 -44.45
CA GLY A 47 8.40 -63.23 -43.12
C GLY A 47 8.83 -62.35 -41.94
N GLY A 48 7.90 -61.49 -41.49
CA GLY A 48 7.88 -60.98 -40.12
C GLY A 48 7.90 -59.46 -40.03
N ALA A 49 6.72 -58.83 -40.04
CA ALA A 49 6.59 -57.47 -39.51
C ALA A 49 6.90 -57.50 -38.01
N PRO A 50 7.88 -56.73 -37.48
CA PRO A 50 7.88 -56.43 -36.06
C PRO A 50 6.73 -55.46 -35.82
N ALA A 51 5.95 -55.74 -34.78
CA ALA A 51 4.91 -54.86 -34.29
C ALA A 51 5.50 -53.45 -34.08
N GLY A 52 4.94 -52.47 -34.81
CA GLY A 52 5.07 -51.07 -34.43
C GLY A 52 4.30 -50.89 -33.13
N GLY A 53 4.99 -51.11 -32.01
CA GLY A 53 4.52 -50.64 -30.72
C GLY A 53 4.45 -49.13 -30.80
N SER A 54 3.24 -48.58 -30.85
CA SER A 54 3.01 -47.22 -30.40
C SER A 54 3.49 -47.18 -28.94
N GLN A 55 4.66 -46.62 -28.71
CA GLN A 55 4.96 -46.03 -27.41
C GLN A 55 3.84 -45.01 -27.21
N GLY A 56 2.80 -45.37 -26.45
CA GLY A 56 1.78 -44.42 -26.04
C GLY A 56 2.52 -43.26 -25.38
N SER A 57 2.15 -42.02 -25.72
CA SER A 57 2.66 -40.88 -24.98
C SER A 57 2.42 -41.16 -23.50
N GLN A 58 3.49 -41.12 -22.72
CA GLN A 58 3.37 -41.23 -21.28
C GLN A 58 2.65 -39.97 -20.80
N ASN A 59 1.59 -40.15 -20.02
CA ASN A 59 0.82 -39.06 -19.40
C ASN A 59 1.76 -38.09 -18.67
N ALA A 60 1.53 -36.79 -18.81
CA ALA A 60 2.22 -35.75 -18.07
C ALA A 60 1.33 -35.21 -16.94
N ALA A 61 1.83 -35.22 -15.70
CA ALA A 61 1.10 -34.64 -14.58
C ALA A 61 0.63 -33.20 -14.86
N PRO A 62 -0.58 -32.83 -14.43
CA PRO A 62 -1.12 -31.50 -14.67
C PRO A 62 -0.44 -30.45 -13.79
N ILE A 63 -0.61 -29.18 -14.15
CA ILE A 63 -0.09 -28.02 -13.42
C ILE A 63 -1.26 -27.26 -12.81
N ALA A 64 -1.34 -27.23 -11.48
CA ALA A 64 -2.28 -26.39 -10.75
C ALA A 64 -1.90 -24.91 -10.88
N SER A 65 -2.91 -24.06 -10.98
CA SER A 65 -2.80 -22.60 -10.91
C SER A 65 -3.94 -22.10 -10.03
N ALA A 66 -3.65 -21.77 -8.77
CA ALA A 66 -4.59 -21.28 -7.77
C ALA A 66 -5.00 -19.81 -7.99
N GLY A 67 -4.25 -19.09 -8.83
CA GLY A 67 -4.48 -17.69 -9.14
C GLY A 67 -3.65 -16.76 -8.26
N GLU A 68 -3.84 -15.46 -8.45
CA GLU A 68 -3.18 -14.41 -7.66
C GLU A 68 -3.76 -14.33 -6.25
N ASP A 69 -2.94 -13.88 -5.30
CA ASP A 69 -3.39 -13.55 -3.94
C ASP A 69 -4.48 -12.47 -3.98
N GLN A 70 -5.44 -12.58 -3.06
CA GLN A 70 -6.62 -11.76 -3.06
C GLN A 70 -6.79 -10.99 -1.75
N TYR A 71 -7.39 -9.82 -1.88
CA TYR A 71 -7.84 -9.04 -0.75
C TYR A 71 -9.35 -9.13 -0.62
N SER A 72 -9.81 -9.15 0.62
CA SER A 72 -11.24 -9.17 0.89
C SER A 72 -11.58 -8.45 2.18
N PHE A 73 -12.87 -8.43 2.47
CA PHE A 73 -13.44 -7.88 3.67
C PHE A 73 -14.09 -9.01 4.46
N VAL A 74 -14.06 -8.91 5.78
CA VAL A 74 -14.81 -9.84 6.62
C VAL A 74 -16.29 -9.85 6.22
N GLY A 75 -16.80 -11.04 5.92
CA GLY A 75 -18.18 -11.28 5.48
C GLY A 75 -18.42 -11.16 3.97
N ALA A 76 -17.44 -10.71 3.18
CA ALA A 76 -17.56 -10.64 1.72
C ALA A 76 -17.25 -12.01 1.09
N THR A 77 -17.99 -12.36 0.03
CA THR A 77 -17.70 -13.57 -0.76
C THR A 77 -16.49 -13.33 -1.66
N VAL A 78 -15.49 -14.19 -1.51
CA VAL A 78 -14.29 -14.29 -2.33
C VAL A 78 -14.48 -15.45 -3.30
N THR A 79 -14.21 -15.23 -4.58
CA THR A 79 -14.24 -16.28 -5.61
C THR A 79 -12.81 -16.60 -6.03
N LEU A 80 -12.38 -17.84 -5.81
CA LEU A 80 -11.07 -18.31 -6.24
C LEU A 80 -11.15 -18.78 -7.70
N ASP A 81 -10.02 -18.77 -8.40
CA ASP A 81 -9.99 -19.12 -9.82
C ASP A 81 -8.89 -20.12 -10.16
N GLY A 82 -9.26 -21.40 -10.20
CA GLY A 82 -8.40 -22.49 -10.61
C GLY A 82 -8.32 -22.69 -12.12
N ARG A 83 -9.09 -21.95 -12.93
CA ARG A 83 -9.25 -22.19 -14.38
C ARG A 83 -7.97 -21.95 -15.18
N GLY A 84 -6.95 -21.33 -14.59
CA GLY A 84 -5.60 -21.22 -15.15
C GLY A 84 -4.82 -22.53 -15.15
N SER A 85 -5.32 -23.57 -14.46
CA SER A 85 -4.66 -24.89 -14.41
C SER A 85 -4.64 -25.53 -15.79
N SER A 86 -3.58 -26.29 -16.08
CA SER A 86 -3.35 -26.82 -17.42
C SER A 86 -2.84 -28.26 -17.40
N ASP A 87 -3.12 -28.95 -18.50
CA ASP A 87 -2.62 -30.29 -18.78
C ASP A 87 -1.93 -30.28 -20.16
N ALA A 88 -0.76 -30.92 -20.27
CA ALA A 88 0.04 -30.88 -21.48
C ALA A 88 -0.49 -31.83 -22.58
N ASP A 89 -1.22 -32.87 -22.18
CA ASP A 89 -1.84 -33.85 -23.06
C ASP A 89 -3.25 -33.41 -23.50
N GLY A 90 -3.80 -32.38 -22.85
CA GLY A 90 -5.11 -31.80 -23.13
C GLY A 90 -6.24 -32.53 -22.40
N ASP A 91 -5.91 -33.29 -21.36
CA ASP A 91 -6.87 -34.04 -20.57
C ASP A 91 -7.75 -33.12 -19.70
N SER A 92 -8.92 -33.63 -19.34
CA SER A 92 -9.88 -32.87 -18.52
C SER A 92 -9.47 -32.87 -17.06
N LEU A 93 -9.46 -31.69 -16.44
CA LEU A 93 -9.04 -31.52 -15.05
C LEU A 93 -10.21 -31.60 -14.06
N SER A 94 -9.94 -32.27 -12.94
CA SER A 94 -10.72 -32.19 -11.71
C SER A 94 -9.96 -31.37 -10.66
N TYR A 95 -10.68 -30.68 -9.78
CA TYR A 95 -10.13 -29.70 -8.84
C TYR A 95 -10.37 -30.16 -7.40
N SER A 96 -9.41 -29.89 -6.53
CA SER A 96 -9.51 -30.11 -5.09
C SER A 96 -8.90 -28.95 -4.34
N TRP A 97 -9.74 -28.16 -3.67
CA TRP A 97 -9.33 -27.03 -2.86
C TRP A 97 -9.35 -27.35 -1.37
N THR A 98 -8.33 -26.89 -0.65
CA THR A 98 -8.28 -27.00 0.81
C THR A 98 -7.97 -25.65 1.45
N LEU A 99 -8.66 -25.34 2.56
CA LEU A 99 -8.31 -24.21 3.42
C LEU A 99 -7.27 -24.71 4.43
N ALA A 100 -6.00 -24.39 4.19
CA ALA A 100 -4.86 -24.94 4.91
C ALA A 100 -4.60 -24.19 6.22
N GLU A 101 -4.70 -22.86 6.19
CA GLU A 101 -4.53 -21.99 7.35
C GLU A 101 -5.61 -20.91 7.36
N GLN A 102 -6.01 -20.48 8.55
CA GLN A 102 -6.99 -19.40 8.76
C GLN A 102 -6.72 -18.70 10.10
N PRO A 103 -7.21 -17.47 10.30
CA PRO A 103 -6.99 -16.73 11.55
C PRO A 103 -7.54 -17.46 12.77
N ALA A 104 -6.91 -17.24 13.93
CA ALA A 104 -7.36 -17.84 15.18
C ALA A 104 -8.82 -17.44 15.49
N GLY A 105 -9.67 -18.42 15.73
CA GLY A 105 -11.10 -18.21 15.98
C GLY A 105 -11.98 -18.15 14.72
N SER A 106 -11.39 -18.25 13.53
CA SER A 106 -12.15 -18.41 12.28
C SER A 106 -12.85 -19.76 12.21
N HIS A 107 -14.05 -19.76 11.62
CA HIS A 107 -14.87 -20.93 11.30
C HIS A 107 -15.23 -20.98 9.81
N SER A 108 -14.46 -20.27 8.97
CA SER A 108 -14.71 -20.23 7.53
C SER A 108 -14.54 -21.61 6.88
N SER A 109 -15.19 -21.79 5.74
CA SER A 109 -15.09 -23.02 4.95
C SER A 109 -15.31 -22.71 3.47
N LEU A 110 -14.79 -23.59 2.61
CA LEU A 110 -14.94 -23.47 1.17
C LEU A 110 -16.32 -23.93 0.70
N GLY A 111 -17.01 -23.07 -0.04
CA GLY A 111 -18.15 -23.44 -0.87
C GLY A 111 -17.69 -24.08 -2.18
N ASN A 112 -18.26 -25.24 -2.53
CA ASN A 112 -17.96 -25.99 -3.75
C ASN A 112 -16.45 -26.25 -3.97
N ALA A 113 -15.75 -26.76 -2.97
CA ALA A 113 -14.30 -26.99 -2.98
C ALA A 113 -13.76 -27.90 -4.12
N THR A 114 -14.62 -28.56 -4.90
CA THR A 114 -14.24 -29.37 -6.08
C THR A 114 -14.52 -28.66 -7.42
N SER A 115 -14.97 -27.40 -7.37
CA SER A 115 -15.20 -26.55 -8.53
C SER A 115 -13.89 -25.92 -9.02
N ALA A 116 -13.83 -25.56 -10.31
CA ALA A 116 -12.77 -24.71 -10.83
C ALA A 116 -12.80 -23.29 -10.24
N SER A 117 -13.95 -22.87 -9.69
CA SER A 117 -14.11 -21.58 -9.01
C SER A 117 -14.91 -21.77 -7.70
N PRO A 118 -14.27 -22.19 -6.60
CA PRO A 118 -14.90 -22.28 -5.29
C PRO A 118 -15.05 -20.88 -4.67
N THR A 119 -15.79 -20.80 -3.57
CA THR A 119 -16.00 -19.54 -2.85
C THR A 119 -15.56 -19.63 -1.39
N LEU A 120 -14.98 -18.57 -0.85
CA LEU A 120 -14.65 -18.40 0.57
C LEU A 120 -15.41 -17.19 1.13
N VAL A 121 -15.85 -17.24 2.38
CA VAL A 121 -16.35 -16.05 3.10
C VAL A 121 -15.51 -15.88 4.36
N PRO A 122 -14.49 -15.01 4.36
CA PRO A 122 -13.70 -14.71 5.55
C PRO A 122 -14.61 -14.24 6.70
N ASP A 123 -14.45 -14.80 7.89
CA ASP A 123 -15.28 -14.46 9.07
C ASP A 123 -14.48 -13.79 10.20
N GLN A 124 -13.17 -13.71 10.04
CA GLN A 124 -12.20 -13.00 10.87
C GLN A 124 -11.21 -12.23 9.98
N SER A 125 -10.66 -11.14 10.50
CA SER A 125 -9.56 -10.42 9.85
C SER A 125 -8.27 -11.23 9.92
N GLY A 126 -7.38 -11.02 8.93
CA GLY A 126 -6.13 -11.74 8.79
C GLY A 126 -6.08 -12.62 7.54
N ASN A 127 -5.08 -13.51 7.50
CA ASN A 127 -4.76 -14.28 6.31
C ASN A 127 -5.39 -15.69 6.30
N TYR A 128 -5.89 -16.10 5.14
CA TYR A 128 -6.41 -17.44 4.85
C TYR A 128 -5.57 -18.05 3.73
N LEU A 129 -4.85 -19.14 4.02
CA LEU A 129 -4.03 -19.83 3.04
C LEU A 129 -4.82 -20.97 2.42
N LEU A 130 -5.03 -20.93 1.10
CA LEU A 130 -5.73 -21.97 0.36
C LEU A 130 -4.76 -22.70 -0.57
N ARG A 131 -5.05 -23.98 -0.80
CA ARG A 131 -4.27 -24.85 -1.67
C ARG A 131 -5.14 -25.48 -2.73
N LEU A 132 -4.69 -25.43 -3.97
CA LEU A 132 -5.26 -26.13 -5.11
C LEU A 132 -4.39 -27.34 -5.49
N GLU A 133 -5.05 -28.46 -5.72
CA GLU A 133 -4.52 -29.62 -6.42
C GLU A 133 -5.45 -29.95 -7.60
N VAL A 134 -4.89 -30.33 -8.75
CA VAL A 134 -5.66 -30.77 -9.92
C VAL A 134 -5.26 -32.17 -10.35
N SER A 135 -6.21 -32.92 -10.92
CA SER A 135 -5.97 -34.26 -11.46
C SER A 135 -6.61 -34.44 -12.83
N ASP A 136 -5.86 -35.04 -13.75
CA ASP A 136 -6.28 -35.45 -15.09
C ASP A 136 -7.00 -36.83 -15.10
N GLY A 137 -7.14 -37.46 -13.93
CA GLY A 137 -7.72 -38.79 -13.75
C GLY A 137 -6.70 -39.94 -13.68
N THR A 138 -5.43 -39.68 -13.99
CA THR A 138 -4.31 -40.63 -13.94
C THR A 138 -3.23 -40.18 -12.95
N GLU A 139 -2.84 -38.91 -13.00
CA GLU A 139 -1.85 -38.26 -12.14
C GLU A 139 -2.46 -37.06 -11.41
N ILE A 140 -1.71 -36.53 -10.44
CA ILE A 140 -2.11 -35.40 -9.60
C ILE A 140 -0.97 -34.38 -9.61
N SER A 141 -1.32 -33.09 -9.68
CA SER A 141 -0.36 -31.99 -9.72
C SER A 141 0.41 -31.85 -8.40
N ASN A 142 1.48 -31.05 -8.42
CA ASN A 142 1.94 -30.41 -7.19
C ASN A 142 0.87 -29.42 -6.69
N LEU A 143 0.92 -29.09 -5.41
CA LEU A 143 0.07 -28.06 -4.82
C LEU A 143 0.46 -26.68 -5.34
N ASP A 144 -0.55 -25.84 -5.58
CA ASP A 144 -0.39 -24.40 -5.73
C ASP A 144 -1.16 -23.67 -4.62
N GLU A 145 -0.63 -22.54 -4.15
CA GLU A 145 -1.16 -21.80 -3.01
C GLU A 145 -1.73 -20.45 -3.44
N VAL A 146 -2.78 -20.01 -2.77
CA VAL A 146 -3.32 -18.65 -2.89
C VAL A 146 -3.70 -18.13 -1.50
N SER A 147 -3.33 -16.90 -1.22
CA SER A 147 -3.58 -16.21 0.03
C SER A 147 -4.79 -15.28 -0.11
N VAL A 148 -5.69 -15.30 0.87
CA VAL A 148 -6.77 -14.31 0.98
C VAL A 148 -6.57 -13.51 2.26
N THR A 149 -6.20 -12.23 2.12
CA THR A 149 -6.03 -11.33 3.27
C THR A 149 -7.30 -10.50 3.48
N ALA A 150 -7.95 -10.67 4.63
CA ALA A 150 -9.20 -10.01 4.97
C ALA A 150 -9.02 -8.87 5.98
N ALA A 151 -9.57 -7.69 5.67
CA ALA A 151 -9.63 -6.55 6.59
C ALA A 151 -11.01 -6.41 7.26
N GLU A 152 -11.02 -5.91 8.50
CA GLU A 152 -12.24 -5.55 9.23
C GLU A 152 -12.43 -4.03 9.20
N TRP A 153 -13.58 -3.58 8.68
CA TRP A 153 -13.97 -2.18 8.77
C TRP A 153 -14.47 -1.86 10.16
N LEU A 154 -14.20 -0.64 10.65
CA LEU A 154 -14.70 -0.20 11.95
C LEU A 154 -16.19 0.18 11.84
N LEU A 155 -17.06 -0.83 11.87
CA LEU A 155 -18.50 -0.66 11.76
C LEU A 155 -19.11 -0.14 13.06
N ASN A 156 -19.87 0.94 12.98
CA ASN A 156 -20.44 1.61 14.14
C ASN A 156 -21.66 2.48 13.80
N THR A 157 -22.86 2.00 14.14
CA THR A 157 -24.12 2.72 13.91
C THR A 157 -24.64 3.54 15.10
N ASN A 158 -23.92 3.51 16.22
CA ASN A 158 -24.49 3.83 17.52
C ASN A 158 -23.76 4.98 18.19
N VAL A 159 -22.43 4.93 18.14
CA VAL A 159 -21.56 5.86 18.86
C VAL A 159 -21.55 7.18 18.11
N ARG A 160 -21.52 8.26 18.90
CA ARG A 160 -21.49 9.61 18.38
C ARG A 160 -20.39 10.40 19.04
N SER A 161 -19.70 11.22 18.26
CA SER A 161 -18.75 12.18 18.79
C SER A 161 -19.48 13.19 19.68
N SER A 162 -18.95 13.41 20.87
CA SER A 162 -19.48 14.41 21.79
C SER A 162 -19.10 15.83 21.40
N TYR A 163 -18.12 16.01 20.51
CA TYR A 163 -17.51 17.31 20.20
C TYR A 163 -17.98 17.93 18.90
N ILE A 164 -18.29 17.11 17.89
CA ILE A 164 -18.88 17.60 16.64
C ILE A 164 -20.38 17.44 16.71
N LYS A 165 -21.10 18.56 16.63
CA LYS A 165 -22.55 18.60 16.77
C LYS A 165 -23.26 18.79 15.43
N SER A 166 -24.31 18.01 15.20
CA SER A 166 -25.29 18.15 14.12
C SER A 166 -26.69 18.12 14.71
N ASN A 167 -27.50 19.15 14.43
CA ASN A 167 -28.88 19.28 14.94
C ASN A 167 -29.00 19.14 16.47
N GLY A 168 -27.99 19.61 17.22
CA GLY A 168 -27.94 19.52 18.68
C GLY A 168 -27.45 18.18 19.25
N ASN A 169 -27.27 17.15 18.41
CA ASN A 169 -26.72 15.84 18.79
C ASN A 169 -25.28 15.69 18.30
N GLY A 170 -24.56 14.68 18.82
CA GLY A 170 -23.26 14.30 18.25
C GLY A 170 -23.39 13.74 16.82
N VAL A 171 -22.34 13.82 16.01
CA VAL A 171 -22.28 13.13 14.71
C VAL A 171 -21.91 11.66 14.91
N LEU A 172 -22.36 10.77 14.02
CA LEU A 172 -21.94 9.37 14.06
C LEU A 172 -20.43 9.27 13.80
N VAL A 173 -19.84 8.17 14.23
CA VAL A 173 -18.43 7.91 14.00
C VAL A 173 -18.21 6.63 13.22
N ASN A 174 -17.09 6.56 12.52
CA ASN A 174 -16.65 5.44 11.70
C ASN A 174 -17.65 5.03 10.57
N VAL A 175 -17.51 3.79 10.08
CA VAL A 175 -18.29 3.24 8.97
C VAL A 175 -19.66 2.78 9.46
N GLN A 176 -20.71 3.08 8.71
CA GLN A 176 -22.10 2.83 9.08
C GLN A 176 -22.68 1.56 8.45
N GLY A 177 -22.06 1.08 7.38
CA GLY A 177 -22.51 -0.14 6.73
C GLY A 177 -21.64 -0.50 5.53
N LEU A 178 -21.67 -1.79 5.22
CA LEU A 178 -21.01 -2.39 4.07
C LEU A 178 -22.05 -3.13 3.24
N GLN A 179 -21.98 -2.99 1.92
CA GLN A 179 -22.83 -3.72 0.99
C GLN A 179 -22.02 -4.16 -0.22
N THR A 180 -22.05 -5.46 -0.54
CA THR A 180 -21.46 -5.96 -1.79
C THR A 180 -22.44 -5.80 -2.93
N SER A 181 -21.94 -5.42 -4.11
CA SER A 181 -22.73 -5.32 -5.33
C SER A 181 -21.89 -5.72 -6.54
N ALA A 182 -22.53 -5.95 -7.68
CA ALA A 182 -21.85 -6.14 -8.95
C ALA A 182 -22.42 -5.16 -9.98
N SER A 183 -21.55 -4.50 -10.74
CA SER A 183 -21.93 -3.57 -11.81
C SER A 183 -20.98 -3.76 -12.99
N ALA A 184 -21.53 -3.95 -14.20
CA ALA A 184 -20.78 -4.14 -15.44
C ALA A 184 -19.69 -5.23 -15.39
N GLY A 185 -19.87 -6.28 -14.59
CA GLY A 185 -18.89 -7.38 -14.44
C GLY A 185 -17.83 -7.14 -13.36
N THR A 186 -17.80 -5.97 -12.73
CA THR A 186 -16.93 -5.67 -11.58
C THR A 186 -17.70 -5.83 -10.28
N HIS A 187 -17.08 -6.50 -9.31
CA HIS A 187 -17.59 -6.63 -7.95
C HIS A 187 -17.11 -5.46 -7.08
N TYR A 188 -18.01 -4.91 -6.28
CA TYR A 188 -17.75 -3.73 -5.44
C TYR A 188 -18.17 -3.96 -4.01
N LEU A 189 -17.38 -3.42 -3.09
CA LEU A 189 -17.81 -3.06 -1.76
C LEU A 189 -18.29 -1.60 -1.76
N THR A 190 -19.55 -1.39 -1.41
CA THR A 190 -20.09 -0.07 -1.10
C THR A 190 -19.94 0.19 0.39
N VAL A 191 -19.15 1.20 0.74
CA VAL A 191 -18.88 1.66 2.10
C VAL A 191 -19.76 2.87 2.38
N ALA A 192 -20.68 2.74 3.33
CA ALA A 192 -21.47 3.86 3.82
C ALA A 192 -20.75 4.51 5.01
N THR A 193 -20.29 5.75 4.84
CA THR A 193 -19.63 6.51 5.91
C THR A 193 -20.55 7.62 6.40
N THR A 194 -20.47 7.96 7.68
CA THR A 194 -21.10 9.17 8.21
C THR A 194 -20.27 9.74 9.35
N GLY A 195 -20.10 11.06 9.33
CA GLY A 195 -19.49 11.83 10.39
C GLY A 195 -17.97 11.78 10.34
N ILE A 196 -17.34 11.31 11.42
CA ILE A 196 -15.89 11.45 11.65
C ILE A 196 -15.30 10.17 12.27
N PRO A 197 -13.98 10.02 12.26
CA PRO A 197 -13.33 8.92 13.00
C PRO A 197 -13.56 8.95 14.51
N ASP A 198 -13.68 7.77 15.11
CA ASP A 198 -13.63 7.58 16.56
C ASP A 198 -12.19 7.28 16.99
N TYR A 199 -11.47 8.30 17.47
CA TYR A 199 -10.15 8.11 18.04
C TYR A 199 -10.11 8.58 19.49
N LYS A 200 -9.31 7.87 20.28
CA LYS A 200 -8.84 8.30 21.59
C LYS A 200 -7.35 8.05 21.69
N VAL A 201 -6.60 9.10 21.99
CA VAL A 201 -5.13 9.07 21.98
C VAL A 201 -4.63 9.51 23.34
N THR A 202 -3.73 8.73 23.93
CA THR A 202 -2.99 9.17 25.10
C THR A 202 -1.78 9.98 24.65
N LEU A 203 -1.78 11.28 24.95
CA LEU A 203 -0.67 12.15 24.53
C LEU A 203 0.62 11.77 25.25
N SER A 204 1.68 11.60 24.46
CA SER A 204 3.05 11.53 24.97
C SER A 204 3.58 12.92 25.34
N GLN A 205 4.74 12.98 26.02
CA GLN A 205 5.41 14.27 26.24
C GLN A 205 5.84 14.91 24.92
N SER A 206 6.30 14.10 23.96
CA SER A 206 6.67 14.59 22.64
C SER A 206 5.50 15.20 21.86
N ASP A 207 4.27 14.71 22.05
CA ASP A 207 3.08 15.28 21.42
C ASP A 207 2.78 16.68 22.00
N VAL A 208 2.88 16.82 23.32
CA VAL A 208 2.72 18.12 24.00
C VAL A 208 3.83 19.09 23.60
N ASP A 209 5.06 18.62 23.51
CA ASP A 209 6.20 19.43 23.08
C ASP A 209 6.02 19.87 21.62
N TRP A 210 5.58 18.96 20.74
CA TRP A 210 5.27 19.30 19.34
C TRP A 210 4.23 20.41 19.28
N LEU A 211 3.11 20.30 20.03
CA LEU A 211 2.07 21.33 20.10
C LEU A 211 2.59 22.69 20.56
N ASN A 212 3.42 22.71 21.61
CA ASN A 212 3.93 23.95 22.18
C ASN A 212 5.07 24.58 21.37
N ASN A 213 5.82 23.79 20.61
CA ASN A 213 6.91 24.26 19.76
C ASN A 213 6.48 24.68 18.36
N ARG A 214 5.16 24.68 18.07
CA ARG A 214 4.62 25.17 16.80
C ARG A 214 5.01 26.64 16.59
N PRO A 215 5.32 27.07 15.34
CA PRO A 215 5.78 28.44 15.07
C PRO A 215 4.84 29.52 15.61
N LYS A 216 3.54 29.24 15.63
CA LYS A 216 2.48 30.16 16.05
C LYS A 216 1.77 29.77 17.34
N ALA A 217 2.34 28.90 18.18
CA ALA A 217 1.68 28.45 19.42
C ALA A 217 1.11 29.61 20.27
N ALA A 218 1.85 30.72 20.41
CA ALA A 218 1.41 31.90 21.16
C ALA A 218 0.07 32.50 20.65
N SER A 219 -0.15 32.50 19.33
CA SER A 219 -1.41 32.95 18.73
C SER A 219 -2.43 31.83 18.62
N ASP A 220 -1.99 30.60 18.35
CA ASP A 220 -2.84 29.44 18.09
C ASP A 220 -3.59 28.98 19.35
N PHE A 221 -3.05 29.19 20.55
CA PHE A 221 -3.68 28.75 21.81
C PHE A 221 -4.15 29.92 22.69
N TYR A 222 -5.27 29.75 23.42
CA TYR A 222 -5.82 30.73 24.37
C TYR A 222 -4.79 31.19 25.42
N GLY A 223 -3.99 30.26 25.94
CA GLY A 223 -2.90 30.54 26.89
C GLY A 223 -1.51 30.68 26.24
N GLY A 224 -1.43 30.69 24.91
CA GLY A 224 -0.18 30.62 24.15
C GLY A 224 0.53 29.26 24.17
N VAL A 225 -0.05 28.26 24.83
CA VAL A 225 0.37 26.85 24.91
C VAL A 225 -0.88 25.97 24.95
N THR A 226 -0.74 24.67 24.61
CA THR A 226 -1.84 23.71 24.75
C THR A 226 -2.25 23.56 26.22
N SER A 227 -3.55 23.32 26.46
CA SER A 227 -4.05 22.95 27.78
C SER A 227 -3.94 21.45 28.08
N ALA A 228 -3.64 20.62 27.08
CA ALA A 228 -3.50 19.19 27.24
C ALA A 228 -2.18 18.81 27.92
N LYS A 229 -2.16 17.63 28.55
CA LYS A 229 -1.02 17.14 29.31
C LYS A 229 -0.59 15.76 28.85
N ALA A 230 0.70 15.46 28.99
CA ALA A 230 1.22 14.12 28.77
C ALA A 230 0.51 13.12 29.70
N GLY A 231 0.15 11.95 29.17
CA GLY A 231 -0.64 10.92 29.84
C GLY A 231 -2.15 11.16 29.81
N GLU A 232 -2.62 12.32 29.35
CA GLU A 232 -4.05 12.58 29.17
C GLU A 232 -4.56 11.87 27.92
N ALA A 233 -5.69 11.16 28.06
CA ALA A 233 -6.37 10.56 26.93
C ALA A 233 -7.37 11.55 26.34
N ILE A 234 -7.10 11.99 25.12
CA ILE A 234 -7.86 12.99 24.37
C ILE A 234 -8.70 12.28 23.31
N ALA A 235 -10.00 12.53 23.31
CA ALA A 235 -10.89 12.06 22.25
C ALA A 235 -10.81 12.97 21.02
N PHE A 236 -11.16 12.43 19.85
CA PHE A 236 -11.22 13.19 18.61
C PHE A 236 -12.09 14.43 18.75
N GLY A 237 -11.53 15.59 18.42
CA GLY A 237 -12.19 16.87 18.57
C GLY A 237 -12.38 17.32 20.03
N GLN A 238 -11.72 16.75 21.03
CA GLN A 238 -11.76 17.29 22.40
C GLN A 238 -10.95 18.58 22.50
N ASN A 239 -11.44 19.62 23.18
CA ASN A 239 -10.73 20.90 23.27
C ASN A 239 -9.40 20.79 24.05
N ILE A 240 -8.28 21.16 23.43
CA ILE A 240 -6.96 21.26 24.06
C ILE A 240 -6.37 22.69 24.06
N GLY A 241 -7.23 23.69 23.96
CA GLY A 241 -6.88 25.10 24.15
C GLY A 241 -6.64 25.90 22.88
N TYR A 242 -6.90 25.36 21.68
CA TYR A 242 -6.80 26.12 20.44
C TYR A 242 -7.77 27.29 20.40
N LYS A 243 -7.34 28.41 19.79
CA LYS A 243 -8.19 29.52 19.40
C LYS A 243 -8.80 29.20 18.03
N PRO A 244 -10.13 29.31 17.86
CA PRO A 244 -10.75 29.17 16.56
C PRO A 244 -10.36 30.34 15.65
N VAL A 245 -10.12 30.06 14.36
CA VAL A 245 -9.99 31.08 13.30
C VAL A 245 -11.22 30.99 12.40
N GLY A 246 -11.95 32.10 12.21
CA GLY A 246 -13.20 32.11 11.44
C GLY A 246 -14.41 31.52 12.18
N SER A 247 -15.58 31.47 11.52
CA SER A 247 -16.83 31.02 12.16
C SER A 247 -16.81 29.53 12.51
N SER A 248 -17.04 29.27 13.81
CA SER A 248 -17.82 28.16 14.40
C SER A 248 -17.13 26.95 15.03
N CYS A 249 -15.81 26.91 15.15
CA CYS A 249 -15.12 25.82 15.85
C CYS A 249 -14.99 26.06 17.36
N SER A 250 -16.09 26.19 18.08
CA SER A 250 -16.06 26.48 19.52
C SER A 250 -15.81 25.25 20.40
N LEU A 251 -15.78 24.05 19.81
CA LEU A 251 -15.74 22.77 20.52
C LEU A 251 -14.75 21.82 19.85
N GLY A 252 -13.44 22.02 20.06
CA GLY A 252 -12.50 20.91 19.89
C GLY A 252 -11.04 21.20 19.64
N TYR A 253 -10.28 20.11 19.51
CA TYR A 253 -8.88 20.10 19.10
C TYR A 253 -8.78 20.26 17.58
N TRP A 254 -9.03 21.48 17.13
CA TRP A 254 -8.89 21.85 15.73
C TRP A 254 -7.84 22.95 15.63
N PRO A 255 -6.73 22.74 14.90
CA PRO A 255 -5.81 23.83 14.64
C PRO A 255 -6.52 24.95 13.87
N PRO A 256 -5.94 26.16 13.85
CA PRO A 256 -6.27 27.22 12.91
C PRO A 256 -6.14 26.80 11.42
N GLY A 257 -7.05 25.95 10.94
CA GLY A 257 -7.02 25.37 9.60
C GLY A 257 -8.14 25.90 8.68
N PRO A 258 -8.26 25.34 7.47
CA PRO A 258 -9.18 25.84 6.45
C PRO A 258 -10.66 25.71 6.84
N ALA A 259 -11.03 24.64 7.55
CA ALA A 259 -12.34 24.47 8.17
C ALA A 259 -12.33 23.41 9.27
N CYS A 260 -13.44 23.34 10.01
CA CYS A 260 -13.67 22.23 10.93
C CYS A 260 -14.39 21.07 10.27
N PRO A 261 -14.15 19.84 10.75
CA PRO A 261 -14.91 18.70 10.28
C PRO A 261 -16.39 18.92 10.56
N SER A 262 -17.21 18.54 9.59
CA SER A 262 -18.65 18.58 9.69
C SER A 262 -19.22 17.19 9.47
N ASN A 263 -20.51 17.02 9.74
CA ASN A 263 -21.16 15.74 9.48
C ASN A 263 -21.25 15.50 7.97
N GLN A 264 -20.40 14.64 7.43
CA GLN A 264 -20.44 14.22 6.03
C GLN A 264 -21.02 12.82 5.94
N SER A 265 -21.93 12.58 5.00
CA SER A 265 -22.42 11.23 4.70
C SER A 265 -22.10 10.90 3.25
N ALA A 266 -21.55 9.72 3.00
CA ALA A 266 -21.21 9.26 1.66
C ALA A 266 -21.47 7.76 1.51
N GLN A 267 -21.68 7.34 0.26
CA GLN A 267 -21.59 5.94 -0.16
C GLN A 267 -20.51 5.86 -1.23
N LEU A 268 -19.46 5.09 -0.95
CA LEU A 268 -18.25 5.05 -1.74
C LEU A 268 -17.99 3.61 -2.16
N LYS A 269 -17.73 3.40 -3.46
CA LYS A 269 -17.51 2.07 -4.03
C LYS A 269 -16.03 1.79 -4.19
N LEU A 270 -15.59 0.63 -3.72
CA LEU A 270 -14.25 0.08 -3.92
C LEU A 270 -14.38 -1.23 -4.71
N PRO A 271 -13.61 -1.45 -5.79
CA PRO A 271 -13.60 -2.76 -6.43
C PRO A 271 -13.02 -3.79 -5.47
N THR A 272 -13.61 -4.99 -5.44
CA THR A 272 -13.15 -6.09 -4.58
C THR A 272 -12.12 -6.99 -5.27
N GLU A 273 -11.98 -6.85 -6.59
CA GLU A 273 -11.05 -7.59 -7.44
C GLU A 273 -10.26 -6.55 -8.26
N PRO A 274 -9.29 -5.85 -7.62
CA PRO A 274 -8.52 -4.82 -8.30
C PRO A 274 -7.59 -5.43 -9.34
N ALA A 275 -7.36 -4.71 -10.44
CA ALA A 275 -6.47 -5.12 -11.52
C ALA A 275 -5.42 -4.02 -11.78
N PRO A 276 -4.19 -4.38 -12.17
CA PRO A 276 -3.19 -3.40 -12.58
C PRO A 276 -3.68 -2.57 -13.77
N ALA A 277 -3.29 -1.29 -13.82
CA ALA A 277 -3.67 -0.44 -14.93
C ALA A 277 -3.06 -0.94 -16.26
N GLY A 278 -3.91 -1.33 -17.21
CA GLY A 278 -3.48 -1.79 -18.56
C GLY A 278 -3.18 -0.67 -19.57
N GLY A 279 -3.16 0.59 -19.13
CA GLY A 279 -3.08 1.78 -20.00
C GLY A 279 -2.30 2.94 -19.40
N THR A 280 -2.61 4.17 -19.80
CA THR A 280 -1.96 5.38 -19.25
C THR A 280 -2.19 5.45 -17.74
N ALA A 281 -1.10 5.68 -16.99
CA ALA A 281 -1.15 5.81 -15.54
C ALA A 281 -2.15 6.90 -15.12
N CYS A 282 -3.04 6.55 -14.19
CA CYS A 282 -4.07 7.45 -13.69
C CYS A 282 -3.52 8.28 -12.54
N ALA A 283 -3.34 9.59 -12.74
CA ALA A 283 -2.85 10.50 -11.71
C ALA A 283 -3.80 10.54 -10.51
N THR A 284 -3.28 10.66 -9.29
CA THR A 284 -4.10 10.83 -8.09
C THR A 284 -4.67 12.25 -8.04
N SER A 285 -5.99 12.38 -7.83
CA SER A 285 -6.66 13.69 -7.79
C SER A 285 -6.53 14.40 -6.43
N LEU A 286 -6.86 15.70 -6.39
CA LEU A 286 -6.96 16.52 -5.17
C LEU A 286 -8.15 16.18 -4.25
N ASN A 287 -8.98 15.20 -4.63
CA ASN A 287 -10.12 14.76 -3.84
C ASN A 287 -9.81 13.44 -3.12
N THR A 288 -10.83 12.82 -2.53
CA THR A 288 -10.73 11.49 -1.94
C THR A 288 -10.21 10.48 -2.97
N ILE A 289 -9.05 9.89 -2.70
CA ILE A 289 -8.40 8.85 -3.50
C ILE A 289 -8.46 7.47 -2.82
N GLY A 290 -9.01 7.39 -1.61
CA GLY A 290 -9.10 6.18 -0.83
C GLY A 290 -9.86 6.41 0.48
N LEU A 291 -10.03 5.34 1.25
CA LEU A 291 -10.67 5.36 2.56
C LEU A 291 -9.84 4.58 3.57
N MET A 292 -9.66 5.16 4.75
CA MET A 292 -9.18 4.43 5.92
C MET A 292 -10.28 3.50 6.45
N LEU A 293 -9.93 2.46 7.21
CA LEU A 293 -10.89 1.46 7.74
C LEU A 293 -11.95 2.04 8.67
N ASN A 294 -11.76 3.27 9.17
CA ASN A 294 -12.76 4.01 9.93
C ASN A 294 -13.53 5.03 9.09
N GLY A 295 -13.43 4.98 7.78
CA GLY A 295 -14.15 5.86 6.87
C GLY A 295 -13.58 7.26 6.71
N ALA A 296 -12.43 7.60 7.32
CA ALA A 296 -11.72 8.83 6.99
C ALA A 296 -11.27 8.81 5.53
N ALA A 297 -11.35 9.96 4.86
CA ALA A 297 -10.88 10.07 3.49
C ALA A 297 -9.35 10.07 3.42
N VAL A 298 -8.81 9.41 2.39
CA VAL A 298 -7.40 9.53 1.99
C VAL A 298 -7.32 10.55 0.87
N PHE A 299 -6.47 11.57 1.04
CA PHE A 299 -6.17 12.55 0.00
C PHE A 299 -4.73 12.33 -0.49
N ASN A 300 -4.44 12.82 -1.71
CA ASN A 300 -3.13 12.65 -2.33
C ASN A 300 -2.05 13.53 -1.66
N TRP A 301 -0.85 13.55 -2.22
CA TRP A 301 0.30 14.28 -1.67
C TRP A 301 0.22 15.81 -1.79
N GLN A 302 -0.72 16.37 -2.55
CA GLN A 302 -0.75 17.79 -2.93
C GLN A 302 -1.75 18.60 -2.09
N ASP A 303 -1.45 19.87 -1.82
CA ASP A 303 -2.36 20.82 -1.13
C ASP A 303 -3.25 21.64 -2.10
N GLY A 304 -3.18 21.35 -3.40
CA GLY A 304 -3.86 22.09 -4.48
C GLY A 304 -3.26 23.47 -4.83
N SER A 305 -2.12 23.84 -4.24
CA SER A 305 -1.42 25.11 -4.45
C SER A 305 -0.03 24.92 -5.07
N SER A 306 0.54 26.04 -5.54
CA SER A 306 1.90 26.09 -6.07
C SER A 306 2.56 27.42 -5.75
N TYR A 307 3.90 27.42 -5.77
CA TYR A 307 4.66 28.65 -5.56
C TYR A 307 4.23 29.74 -6.55
N ASN A 308 3.87 30.91 -6.03
CA ASN A 308 3.35 32.06 -6.78
C ASN A 308 2.16 31.75 -7.71
N ASN A 309 1.43 30.65 -7.45
CA ASN A 309 0.31 30.19 -8.27
C ASN A 309 0.68 29.98 -9.75
N GLN A 310 1.91 29.54 -10.02
CA GLN A 310 2.43 29.35 -11.37
C GLN A 310 2.24 27.94 -11.93
N GLN A 311 1.84 26.98 -11.09
CA GLN A 311 1.72 25.56 -11.45
C GLN A 311 3.05 24.97 -11.95
N VAL A 312 4.15 25.44 -11.36
CA VAL A 312 5.52 24.97 -11.66
C VAL A 312 6.08 24.22 -10.46
N TRP A 313 6.03 24.81 -9.26
CA TRP A 313 6.50 24.17 -8.03
C TRP A 313 5.29 23.85 -7.16
N LEU A 314 4.83 22.60 -7.22
CA LEU A 314 3.62 22.12 -6.55
C LEU A 314 3.91 21.80 -5.10
N ASN A 315 3.15 22.40 -4.19
CA ASN A 315 3.35 22.22 -2.75
C ASN A 315 2.97 20.80 -2.31
N LEU A 316 3.74 20.24 -1.37
CA LEU A 316 3.38 19.01 -0.69
C LEU A 316 2.54 19.31 0.55
N ALA A 317 1.31 18.79 0.60
CA ALA A 317 0.37 18.98 1.71
C ALA A 317 1.00 18.63 3.07
N PRO A 318 1.70 17.49 3.24
CA PRO A 318 2.32 17.16 4.53
C PRO A 318 3.38 18.14 5.04
N VAL A 319 3.88 19.03 4.19
CA VAL A 319 4.83 20.08 4.59
C VAL A 319 4.13 21.43 4.76
N PHE A 320 3.31 21.82 3.80
CA PHE A 320 2.65 23.14 3.79
C PHE A 320 1.47 23.23 4.77
N GLU A 321 0.90 22.09 5.15
CA GLU A 321 -0.26 21.98 6.02
C GLU A 321 0.08 21.27 7.35
N GLN A 322 1.36 21.02 7.65
CA GLN A 322 1.80 20.35 8.88
C GLN A 322 1.33 21.04 10.18
N TYR A 323 0.99 22.33 10.09
CA TYR A 323 0.42 23.11 11.19
C TYR A 323 -1.08 23.35 11.02
N ASP A 324 -1.70 22.80 9.99
CA ASP A 324 -3.15 22.89 9.77
C ASP A 324 -3.83 21.55 10.10
N VAL A 325 -3.04 20.55 10.50
CA VAL A 325 -3.47 19.23 10.96
C VAL A 325 -3.53 19.12 12.48
N ASP A 326 -4.42 18.23 12.93
CA ASP A 326 -4.50 17.76 14.31
C ASP A 326 -3.36 16.75 14.62
N ILE A 327 -3.37 16.20 15.84
CA ILE A 327 -2.37 15.27 16.43
C ILE A 327 -2.39 13.94 15.68
N CYS A 328 -3.52 13.65 15.06
CA CYS A 328 -3.74 12.52 14.21
C CYS A 328 -3.37 12.81 12.76
N GLN A 329 -2.72 13.96 12.50
CA GLN A 329 -2.21 14.34 11.20
C GLN A 329 -3.31 14.35 10.13
N GLY A 330 -4.52 14.74 10.53
CA GLY A 330 -5.64 14.99 9.63
C GLY A 330 -6.26 16.37 9.85
N HIS A 331 -7.03 16.80 8.87
CA HIS A 331 -7.77 18.06 8.92
C HIS A 331 -8.99 18.01 7.99
N ALA A 332 -9.77 19.09 7.94
CA ALA A 332 -10.92 19.16 7.07
C ALA A 332 -10.81 20.29 6.04
N GLN A 333 -11.15 20.00 4.78
CA GLN A 333 -11.31 21.02 3.74
C GLN A 333 -12.55 21.90 4.00
N GLN A 334 -12.77 22.95 3.20
CA GLN A 334 -13.82 23.97 3.42
C GLN A 334 -15.24 23.41 3.55
N GLN A 335 -15.54 22.25 2.95
CA GLN A 335 -16.84 21.57 3.04
C GLN A 335 -16.96 20.66 4.29
N GLY A 336 -15.90 20.54 5.08
CA GLY A 336 -15.84 19.81 6.35
C GLY A 336 -15.53 18.32 6.23
N ASN A 337 -15.06 17.85 5.07
CA ASN A 337 -14.60 16.47 4.90
C ASN A 337 -13.24 16.28 5.59
N TYR A 338 -13.20 15.49 6.65
CA TYR A 338 -11.96 15.15 7.37
C TYR A 338 -11.16 14.09 6.62
N HIS A 339 -9.88 14.35 6.42
CA HIS A 339 -9.01 13.51 5.62
C HIS A 339 -7.56 13.52 6.10
N HIS A 340 -6.80 12.54 5.62
CA HIS A 340 -5.37 12.40 5.84
C HIS A 340 -4.60 12.46 4.51
N HIS A 341 -3.56 13.28 4.49
CA HIS A 341 -2.55 13.29 3.42
C HIS A 341 -1.35 12.40 3.74
N MET A 342 -1.17 12.05 5.02
CA MET A 342 0.04 11.40 5.50
C MET A 342 -0.24 10.37 6.61
N TYR A 343 0.84 9.72 7.04
CA TYR A 343 0.87 8.83 8.20
C TYR A 343 0.12 9.43 9.41
N SER A 344 -0.67 8.60 10.10
CA SER A 344 -1.35 8.97 11.34
C SER A 344 -0.95 8.02 12.46
N ALA A 345 -0.29 8.56 13.48
CA ALA A 345 0.02 7.79 14.70
C ALA A 345 -1.26 7.33 15.44
N CYS A 346 -2.37 8.04 15.25
CA CYS A 346 -3.66 7.64 15.81
C CYS A 346 -4.23 6.41 15.11
N LEU A 347 -4.12 6.32 13.78
CA LEU A 347 -4.48 5.09 13.05
C LEU A 347 -3.59 3.93 13.47
N GLN A 348 -2.28 4.17 13.59
CA GLN A 348 -1.35 3.16 14.09
C GLN A 348 -1.77 2.61 15.46
N THR A 349 -2.08 3.51 16.40
CA THR A 349 -2.52 3.13 17.74
C THR A 349 -3.86 2.37 17.69
N LEU A 350 -4.80 2.84 16.89
CA LEU A 350 -6.13 2.24 16.74
C LEU A 350 -6.08 0.82 16.17
N LEU A 351 -5.14 0.58 15.24
CA LEU A 351 -4.96 -0.70 14.57
C LEU A 351 -3.91 -1.59 15.25
N GLU A 352 -3.45 -1.18 16.44
CA GLU A 352 -2.46 -1.90 17.25
C GLU A 352 -1.15 -2.22 16.51
N ASP A 353 -0.81 -1.42 15.50
CA ASP A 353 0.40 -1.61 14.70
C ASP A 353 1.63 -1.11 15.44
N ASN A 354 2.26 -2.02 16.17
CA ASN A 354 3.48 -1.78 16.93
C ASN A 354 4.75 -2.18 16.17
N GLY A 355 4.64 -2.50 14.86
CA GLY A 355 5.76 -2.96 14.04
C GLY A 355 6.30 -4.35 14.41
N SER A 356 5.48 -5.19 15.05
CA SER A 356 5.86 -6.58 15.38
C SER A 356 5.87 -7.53 14.18
N GLY A 357 5.36 -7.10 13.02
CA GLY A 357 5.33 -7.86 11.78
C GLY A 357 5.06 -6.92 10.59
N HIS A 358 4.60 -7.51 9.49
CA HIS A 358 3.99 -6.73 8.41
C HIS A 358 2.82 -5.93 8.99
N SER A 359 2.71 -4.66 8.62
CA SER A 359 1.62 -3.82 9.10
C SER A 359 0.27 -4.44 8.75
N PRO A 360 -0.80 -4.12 9.50
CA PRO A 360 -2.16 -4.40 9.07
C PRO A 360 -2.58 -3.41 7.97
N ILE A 361 -3.69 -3.73 7.31
CA ILE A 361 -4.34 -2.82 6.36
C ILE A 361 -4.88 -1.62 7.14
N TYR A 362 -4.51 -0.41 6.74
CA TYR A 362 -5.02 0.86 7.28
C TYR A 362 -6.23 1.36 6.51
N GLY A 363 -6.34 1.00 5.23
CA GLY A 363 -7.39 1.44 4.34
C GLY A 363 -7.28 0.82 2.95
N PHE A 364 -8.04 1.35 2.01
CA PHE A 364 -8.03 0.94 0.61
C PHE A 364 -8.00 2.17 -0.29
N ALA A 365 -7.19 2.11 -1.34
CA ALA A 365 -7.20 3.10 -2.42
C ALA A 365 -8.42 2.87 -3.33
N ALA A 366 -8.80 3.90 -4.09
CA ALA A 366 -10.00 3.88 -4.92
C ALA A 366 -9.94 2.88 -6.10
N ASP A 367 -8.74 2.41 -6.44
CA ASP A 367 -8.48 1.32 -7.39
C ASP A 367 -8.65 -0.08 -6.76
N GLY A 368 -8.95 -0.14 -5.44
CA GLY A 368 -9.26 -1.36 -4.68
C GLY A 368 -8.06 -2.03 -4.02
N TYR A 369 -6.84 -1.58 -4.29
CA TYR A 369 -5.66 -2.13 -3.61
C TYR A 369 -5.60 -1.61 -2.16
N PRO A 370 -5.19 -2.47 -1.21
CA PRO A 370 -5.07 -2.06 0.19
C PRO A 370 -3.90 -1.09 0.40
N ILE A 371 -4.05 -0.27 1.43
CA ILE A 371 -3.03 0.62 1.96
C ILE A 371 -2.64 0.07 3.33
N TYR A 372 -1.45 -0.49 3.44
CA TYR A 372 -0.89 -1.00 4.68
C TYR A 372 -0.24 0.11 5.50
N GLY A 373 -0.08 -0.14 6.80
CA GLY A 373 0.78 0.68 7.67
C GLY A 373 2.25 0.70 7.23
N PRO A 374 3.15 1.32 8.00
CA PRO A 374 4.49 1.63 7.52
C PRO A 374 5.50 0.49 7.56
N TYR A 375 5.16 -0.69 8.08
CA TYR A 375 6.10 -1.80 8.24
C TYR A 375 5.87 -2.90 7.19
N THR A 376 6.94 -3.32 6.52
CA THR A 376 6.91 -4.49 5.62
C THR A 376 7.19 -5.78 6.38
N MET A 377 7.91 -5.69 7.49
CA MET A 377 8.13 -6.80 8.42
C MET A 377 8.53 -6.25 9.79
N GLN A 378 8.79 -7.15 10.75
CA GLN A 378 9.12 -6.79 12.12
C GLN A 378 10.23 -5.72 12.19
N GLY A 379 9.86 -4.50 12.60
CA GLY A 379 10.75 -3.36 12.77
C GLY A 379 11.34 -2.76 11.49
N VAL A 380 10.93 -3.21 10.31
CA VAL A 380 11.43 -2.72 9.02
C VAL A 380 10.37 -1.86 8.36
N LEU A 381 10.70 -0.58 8.15
CA LEU A 381 9.82 0.38 7.49
C LEU A 381 9.90 0.23 5.97
N ALA A 382 8.75 0.36 5.31
CA ALA A 382 8.65 0.53 3.86
C ALA A 382 9.42 1.79 3.42
N LYS A 383 10.21 1.66 2.36
CA LYS A 383 11.11 2.69 1.85
C LYS A 383 10.62 3.19 0.50
N SER A 384 10.35 4.48 0.44
CA SER A 384 10.09 5.16 -0.82
C SER A 384 11.33 5.14 -1.72
N ALA A 385 11.12 4.83 -3.00
CA ALA A 385 12.10 5.04 -4.06
C ALA A 385 12.03 6.45 -4.68
N TRP A 386 11.20 7.34 -4.13
CA TRP A 386 11.22 8.77 -4.48
C TRP A 386 12.28 9.51 -3.68
N ILE A 387 13.30 9.99 -4.38
CA ILE A 387 14.49 10.60 -3.80
C ILE A 387 14.44 12.12 -3.96
N LYS A 388 14.79 12.82 -2.88
CA LYS A 388 14.95 14.28 -2.89
C LYS A 388 16.12 14.64 -3.78
N ARG A 389 15.92 15.62 -4.66
CA ARG A 389 16.95 16.23 -5.48
C ARG A 389 17.99 16.90 -4.57
N ASP A 390 19.26 16.66 -4.87
CA ASP A 390 20.36 17.47 -4.36
C ASP A 390 20.53 18.69 -5.28
N TYR A 391 20.47 19.89 -4.70
CA TYR A 391 20.65 21.17 -5.38
C TYR A 391 22.08 21.73 -5.25
N SER A 392 23.06 20.92 -4.85
CA SER A 392 24.47 21.30 -4.99
C SER A 392 24.83 21.53 -6.46
N ALA A 393 25.76 22.44 -6.74
CA ALA A 393 26.17 22.83 -8.09
C ALA A 393 26.75 21.65 -8.90
N ALA A 394 27.29 20.64 -8.22
CA ALA A 394 27.85 19.44 -8.82
C ALA A 394 26.82 18.33 -9.06
N SER A 395 25.62 18.45 -8.48
CA SER A 395 24.59 17.42 -8.58
C SER A 395 23.95 17.39 -9.96
N VAL A 396 23.78 16.17 -10.49
CA VAL A 396 23.05 15.92 -11.75
C VAL A 396 21.55 16.17 -11.63
N SER A 397 21.00 16.13 -10.41
CA SER A 397 19.61 16.49 -10.15
C SER A 397 19.43 17.99 -9.88
N GLY A 398 20.52 18.75 -9.70
CA GLY A 398 20.51 20.18 -9.39
C GLY A 398 20.42 21.06 -10.64
N CYS A 399 20.48 22.39 -10.44
CA CYS A 399 20.37 23.37 -11.52
C CYS A 399 21.70 24.04 -11.91
N GLY A 400 22.83 23.40 -11.58
CA GLY A 400 24.17 23.89 -11.89
C GLY A 400 24.69 25.02 -10.98
N ALA A 401 23.93 25.39 -9.96
CA ALA A 401 24.33 26.33 -8.91
C ALA A 401 23.73 25.90 -7.57
N ASP A 402 24.49 26.11 -6.48
CA ASP A 402 24.10 25.68 -5.13
C ASP A 402 22.77 26.30 -4.72
N GLY A 403 21.81 25.45 -4.39
CA GLY A 403 20.52 25.82 -3.82
C GLY A 403 19.53 26.50 -4.77
N VAL A 404 19.86 26.61 -6.06
CA VAL A 404 19.04 27.36 -7.01
C VAL A 404 17.93 26.50 -7.62
N ARG A 405 16.69 27.01 -7.61
CA ARG A 405 15.52 26.36 -8.24
C ARG A 405 15.12 26.96 -9.59
N SER A 406 16.06 27.05 -10.52
CA SER A 406 15.83 27.61 -11.88
C SER A 406 15.47 26.56 -12.94
N CYS A 407 15.37 25.29 -12.56
CA CYS A 407 15.19 24.15 -13.47
C CYS A 407 14.38 23.00 -12.84
N GLN A 408 13.72 22.24 -13.71
CA GLN A 408 13.08 20.96 -13.39
C GLN A 408 13.74 19.84 -14.16
N LEU A 409 13.58 18.61 -13.68
CA LEU A 409 13.92 17.43 -14.46
C LEU A 409 13.03 17.38 -15.70
N VAL A 410 13.61 17.04 -16.85
CA VAL A 410 12.84 16.82 -18.09
C VAL A 410 11.89 15.63 -17.90
N ASP A 411 12.34 14.62 -17.16
CA ASP A 411 11.59 13.45 -16.77
C ASP A 411 11.98 13.06 -15.33
N GLN A 412 11.00 13.04 -14.41
CA GLN A 412 11.24 12.67 -13.01
C GLN A 412 11.51 11.17 -12.83
N TYR A 413 11.25 10.35 -13.85
CA TYR A 413 11.50 8.92 -13.85
C TYR A 413 12.82 8.54 -14.54
N ASP A 414 13.48 9.49 -15.22
CA ASP A 414 14.75 9.27 -15.90
C ASP A 414 15.67 10.50 -15.78
N LEU A 415 16.52 10.47 -14.74
CA LEU A 415 17.54 11.50 -14.50
C LEU A 415 18.49 11.71 -15.69
N SER A 416 18.67 10.72 -16.56
CA SER A 416 19.59 10.83 -17.71
C SER A 416 19.09 11.83 -18.76
N LYS A 417 17.79 12.18 -18.74
CA LYS A 417 17.21 13.23 -19.60
C LYS A 417 17.64 14.64 -19.20
N GLY A 418 18.26 14.79 -18.03
CA GLY A 418 18.75 16.06 -17.51
C GLY A 418 17.62 17.02 -17.12
N THR A 419 17.93 18.31 -17.14
CA THR A 419 17.03 19.36 -16.66
C THR A 419 16.64 20.35 -17.75
N GLN A 420 15.47 20.95 -17.62
CA GLN A 420 15.00 22.08 -18.41
C GLN A 420 14.78 23.32 -17.54
N SER A 421 15.08 24.50 -18.09
CA SER A 421 14.82 25.77 -17.40
C SER A 421 13.33 26.02 -17.26
N VAL A 422 12.92 26.53 -16.10
CA VAL A 422 11.53 26.87 -15.79
C VAL A 422 11.45 28.22 -15.08
N SER A 423 10.24 28.69 -14.77
CA SER A 423 10.08 29.81 -13.83
C SER A 423 10.69 29.44 -12.48
N ALA A 424 11.56 30.32 -11.97
CA ALA A 424 12.33 30.01 -10.78
C ALA A 424 11.42 29.85 -9.55
N GLY A 425 11.66 28.77 -8.81
CA GLY A 425 11.11 28.57 -7.48
C GLY A 425 11.91 29.36 -6.43
N PRO A 426 11.53 29.30 -5.16
CA PRO A 426 12.33 29.85 -4.08
C PRO A 426 13.64 29.05 -3.95
N ASP A 427 14.77 29.71 -3.73
CA ASP A 427 16.05 29.03 -3.49
C ASP A 427 16.02 28.28 -2.15
N THR A 428 16.84 27.23 -2.01
CA THR A 428 16.73 26.27 -0.91
C THR A 428 17.06 26.82 0.49
N ASP A 429 17.66 28.01 0.55
CA ASP A 429 18.02 28.72 1.78
C ASP A 429 17.03 29.85 2.13
N THR A 430 16.00 30.05 1.30
CA THR A 430 14.96 31.06 1.53
C THR A 430 13.83 30.49 2.39
N ASN A 431 13.00 31.38 2.93
CA ASN A 431 11.76 30.98 3.59
C ASN A 431 10.55 31.28 2.70
N VAL A 432 9.59 30.37 2.73
CA VAL A 432 8.25 30.57 2.14
C VAL A 432 7.19 30.61 3.23
N THR A 433 6.03 31.13 2.87
CA THR A 433 4.89 31.31 3.78
C THR A 433 3.76 30.37 3.36
N THR A 434 3.28 29.54 4.29
CA THR A 434 2.12 28.65 4.08
C THR A 434 0.83 29.46 4.00
N MET A 435 -0.28 28.84 3.58
CA MET A 435 -1.60 29.48 3.58
C MET A 435 -2.06 29.93 4.98
N SER A 436 -1.73 29.15 6.01
CA SER A 436 -1.93 29.52 7.43
C SER A 436 -0.93 30.55 7.94
N GLY A 437 -0.04 31.04 7.07
CA GLY A 437 0.92 32.11 7.33
C GLY A 437 2.11 31.67 8.15
N ASN A 438 2.41 30.37 8.23
CA ASN A 438 3.61 29.86 8.89
C ASN A 438 4.81 30.05 7.96
N SER A 439 5.98 30.38 8.52
CA SER A 439 7.22 30.48 7.75
C SER A 439 7.94 29.14 7.81
N ILE A 440 8.25 28.57 6.65
CA ILE A 440 8.99 27.31 6.51
C ILE A 440 10.20 27.53 5.61
N ALA A 441 11.32 26.85 5.92
CA ALA A 441 12.50 26.87 5.07
C ALA A 441 12.20 26.12 3.77
N ALA A 442 12.56 26.73 2.64
CA ALA A 442 12.36 26.18 1.32
C ALA A 442 13.36 25.06 0.99
N VAL A 443 13.75 24.23 1.95
CA VAL A 443 14.71 23.13 1.73
C VAL A 443 14.22 22.15 0.66
N SER A 444 15.11 21.34 0.10
CA SER A 444 14.70 20.28 -0.84
C SER A 444 13.74 19.30 -0.18
N GLY A 445 12.66 18.98 -0.90
CA GLY A 445 11.67 17.98 -0.53
C GLY A 445 10.36 18.57 -0.02
N ILE A 446 10.10 19.86 -0.28
CA ILE A 446 8.83 20.51 0.08
C ILE A 446 7.91 20.72 -1.13
N TYR A 447 8.47 20.64 -2.34
CA TYR A 447 7.73 20.63 -3.60
C TYR A 447 7.79 19.24 -4.24
N PHE A 448 6.79 18.89 -5.05
CA PHE A 448 6.82 17.63 -5.82
C PHE A 448 8.03 17.57 -6.75
N GLU A 449 8.39 18.69 -7.37
CA GLU A 449 9.51 18.80 -8.31
C GLU A 449 10.88 18.79 -7.63
N ASP A 450 10.90 18.73 -6.29
CA ASP A 450 12.10 18.39 -5.51
C ASP A 450 12.34 16.86 -5.49
N TYR A 451 11.50 16.03 -6.10
CA TYR A 451 11.66 14.57 -6.10
C TYR A 451 11.86 14.01 -7.51
N TYR A 452 12.58 12.87 -7.56
CA TYR A 452 12.67 11.98 -8.72
C TYR A 452 12.55 10.53 -8.26
N TYR A 453 12.09 9.66 -9.14
CA TYR A 453 11.99 8.23 -8.87
C TYR A 453 13.27 7.50 -9.29
N ASP A 454 13.81 6.67 -8.40
CA ASP A 454 14.96 5.82 -8.68
C ASP A 454 14.55 4.34 -8.79
N ALA A 455 14.33 3.89 -10.02
CA ALA A 455 13.95 2.51 -10.31
C ALA A 455 14.99 1.47 -9.85
N ALA A 456 16.26 1.87 -9.64
CA ALA A 456 17.27 0.95 -9.14
C ALA A 456 17.03 0.56 -7.68
N LEU A 457 16.35 1.41 -6.89
CA LEU A 457 15.97 1.09 -5.51
C LEU A 457 14.86 0.06 -5.46
N THR A 458 13.81 0.22 -6.27
CA THR A 458 12.73 -0.77 -6.39
C THR A 458 13.27 -2.13 -6.83
N ALA A 459 14.27 -2.15 -7.72
CA ALA A 459 14.93 -3.38 -8.16
C ALA A 459 15.71 -4.10 -7.06
N MET A 460 15.97 -3.47 -5.90
CA MET A 460 16.55 -4.13 -4.73
C MET A 460 15.53 -5.06 -4.04
N GLY A 461 14.22 -4.89 -4.31
CA GLY A 461 13.14 -5.65 -3.68
C GLY A 461 13.03 -5.41 -2.17
N GLY A 462 12.29 -6.29 -1.49
CA GLY A 462 12.09 -6.22 -0.05
C GLY A 462 11.31 -4.97 0.34
N GLU A 463 11.89 -4.12 1.19
CA GLU A 463 11.18 -2.95 1.72
C GLU A 463 11.03 -1.77 0.75
N TYR A 464 11.64 -1.80 -0.44
CA TYR A 464 11.58 -0.70 -1.40
C TYR A 464 10.29 -0.72 -2.23
N LEU A 465 9.63 0.44 -2.26
CA LEU A 465 8.37 0.67 -2.95
C LEU A 465 8.59 1.22 -4.35
N ASP A 466 7.68 0.91 -5.27
CA ASP A 466 7.66 1.39 -6.63
C ASP A 466 7.23 2.87 -6.75
N GLN A 467 7.07 3.35 -7.99
CA GLN A 467 6.65 4.74 -8.24
C GLN A 467 5.25 5.07 -7.73
N HIS A 468 4.39 4.07 -7.53
CA HIS A 468 3.03 4.20 -7.05
C HIS A 468 2.93 4.13 -5.52
N ASN A 469 4.07 3.95 -4.83
CA ASN A 469 4.17 3.78 -3.39
C ASN A 469 3.67 2.42 -2.88
N GLY A 470 3.80 1.39 -3.71
CA GLY A 470 3.49 0.02 -3.32
C GLY A 470 4.52 -0.97 -3.80
N HIS A 471 4.28 -2.23 -3.51
CA HIS A 471 5.05 -3.34 -4.06
C HIS A 471 4.23 -4.62 -3.98
N ASP A 472 4.72 -5.66 -4.65
CA ASP A 472 4.28 -7.03 -4.45
C ASP A 472 5.35 -7.76 -3.61
N HIS A 473 4.97 -8.17 -2.41
CA HIS A 473 5.88 -8.75 -1.42
C HIS A 473 5.15 -9.74 -0.50
N ASP A 474 5.91 -10.71 0.02
CA ASP A 474 5.48 -11.67 1.05
C ASP A 474 4.22 -12.50 0.74
N GLY A 475 3.87 -12.68 -0.54
CA GLY A 475 2.66 -13.44 -0.92
C GLY A 475 1.38 -12.78 -0.42
N LEU A 476 1.40 -11.44 -0.35
CA LEU A 476 0.19 -10.66 -0.10
C LEU A 476 -0.41 -10.17 -1.42
N GLY A 477 0.33 -10.23 -2.53
CA GLY A 477 0.00 -9.53 -3.78
C GLY A 477 0.27 -8.03 -3.67
N TYR A 478 0.14 -7.30 -4.78
CA TYR A 478 0.43 -5.87 -4.80
C TYR A 478 -0.35 -5.07 -3.76
N HIS A 479 0.32 -4.17 -3.04
CA HIS A 479 -0.31 -3.26 -2.09
C HIS A 479 0.48 -1.97 -1.87
N TYR A 480 -0.21 -0.92 -1.45
CA TYR A 480 0.40 0.35 -1.06
C TYR A 480 0.86 0.33 0.40
N HIS A 481 1.81 1.21 0.74
CA HIS A 481 2.23 1.44 2.11
C HIS A 481 2.07 2.90 2.53
N VAL A 482 1.70 3.12 3.78
CA VAL A 482 1.89 4.42 4.43
C VAL A 482 3.39 4.61 4.67
N THR A 483 4.03 5.59 4.02
CA THR A 483 5.49 5.72 4.03
C THR A 483 5.96 6.71 5.11
N ALA A 484 6.83 6.24 5.98
CA ALA A 484 7.42 7.05 7.05
C ALA A 484 8.89 6.67 7.33
N GLN A 485 9.62 7.55 7.98
CA GLN A 485 10.99 7.32 8.47
C GLN A 485 11.07 7.56 9.98
N SER A 486 11.95 6.84 10.67
CA SER A 486 12.22 7.09 12.08
C SER A 486 13.25 8.21 12.25
N VAL A 487 12.85 9.32 12.90
CA VAL A 487 13.73 10.43 13.28
C VAL A 487 13.62 10.62 14.78
N ALA A 488 14.74 10.40 15.50
CA ALA A 488 14.78 10.46 16.96
C ALA A 488 13.71 9.59 17.67
N GLY A 489 13.36 8.45 17.07
CA GLY A 489 12.36 7.52 17.61
C GLY A 489 10.91 7.88 17.27
N GLN A 490 10.66 8.96 16.52
CA GLN A 490 9.33 9.30 16.01
C GLN A 490 9.23 9.05 14.52
N LEU A 491 8.09 8.53 14.07
CA LEU A 491 7.81 8.36 12.66
C LEU A 491 7.43 9.71 12.03
N GLN A 492 8.13 10.08 10.98
CA GLN A 492 7.87 11.26 10.16
C GLN A 492 7.44 10.83 8.76
N PRO A 493 6.41 11.45 8.16
CA PRO A 493 5.97 11.11 6.82
C PRO A 493 7.06 11.28 5.76
N VAL A 494 7.11 10.37 4.80
CA VAL A 494 8.02 10.40 3.65
C VAL A 494 7.20 10.36 2.37
N PHE A 495 7.52 11.23 1.42
CA PHE A 495 6.85 11.26 0.13
C PHE A 495 6.96 9.90 -0.58
N PRO A 496 5.89 9.39 -1.21
CA PRO A 496 4.58 10.03 -1.47
C PRO A 496 3.49 9.72 -0.43
N TYR A 497 3.88 9.29 0.77
CA TYR A 497 3.06 9.20 1.98
C TYR A 497 2.06 8.05 2.05
N GLN A 498 1.18 7.86 1.06
CA GLN A 498 0.15 6.80 1.09
C GLN A 498 0.00 6.15 -0.29
N VAL A 499 -0.34 6.95 -1.29
CA VAL A 499 -0.41 6.53 -2.70
C VAL A 499 0.44 7.52 -3.49
N GLY A 500 1.17 7.01 -4.48
CA GLY A 500 2.05 7.79 -5.34
C GLY A 500 1.33 8.86 -6.17
N PRO A 501 2.08 9.56 -7.04
CA PRO A 501 1.50 10.48 -8.02
C PRO A 501 0.46 9.85 -8.95
N THR A 502 0.49 8.52 -9.09
CA THR A 502 -0.45 7.75 -9.90
C THR A 502 -0.89 6.50 -9.14
N PHE A 503 -2.11 6.05 -9.39
CA PHE A 503 -2.57 4.73 -8.99
C PHE A 503 -1.83 3.65 -9.79
N TYR A 504 -1.54 2.53 -9.13
CA TYR A 504 -1.11 1.29 -9.73
C TYR A 504 -2.27 0.59 -10.46
N GLY A 505 -3.44 0.53 -9.82
CA GLY A 505 -4.61 -0.17 -10.35
C GLY A 505 -5.44 0.66 -11.33
N GLU A 506 -6.28 -0.05 -12.09
CA GLU A 506 -7.32 0.58 -12.89
C GLU A 506 -8.40 1.18 -11.99
N LEU A 507 -8.76 2.45 -12.21
CA LEU A 507 -9.92 3.06 -11.56
C LEU A 507 -11.21 2.62 -12.27
N PRO A 508 -12.12 1.89 -11.60
CA PRO A 508 -13.39 1.53 -12.21
C PRO A 508 -14.27 2.77 -12.45
N ALA A 509 -15.08 2.75 -13.51
CA ALA A 509 -15.95 3.87 -13.86
C ALA A 509 -16.95 4.28 -12.75
N ASP A 510 -17.34 3.32 -11.90
CA ASP A 510 -18.29 3.54 -10.79
C ASP A 510 -17.59 3.90 -9.45
N THR A 511 -16.27 4.08 -9.44
CA THR A 511 -15.53 4.50 -8.23
C THR A 511 -15.79 5.97 -7.88
N PHE A 512 -15.47 6.37 -6.66
CA PHE A 512 -15.67 7.74 -6.18
C PHE A 512 -14.50 8.68 -6.53
N ALA A 513 -13.37 8.14 -6.97
CA ALA A 513 -12.21 8.89 -7.42
C ALA A 513 -12.23 9.06 -8.94
N SER A 514 -11.45 10.03 -9.42
CA SER A 514 -11.17 10.22 -10.85
C SER A 514 -9.68 10.40 -11.05
N CYS A 515 -9.20 10.17 -12.27
CA CYS A 515 -7.83 10.58 -12.60
C CYS A 515 -7.68 12.08 -12.43
N GLY A 516 -6.57 12.49 -11.83
CA GLY A 516 -6.11 13.87 -11.81
C GLY A 516 -5.86 14.39 -13.23
N ASN A 517 -5.94 15.70 -13.39
CA ASN A 517 -5.63 16.40 -14.64
C ASN A 517 -4.16 16.76 -14.73
#